data_AF-A0A0M0J5X5-F1
#
_entry.id   AF-A0A0M0J5X5-F1
#
_cell.length_a   1.000
_cell.length_b   1.000
_cell.length_c   1.000
_cell.angle_alpha   90.00
_cell.angle_beta   90.00
_cell.angle_gamma   90.00
#
_symmetry.space_group_name_H-M   'P 1'
#
loop_
_entity.id
_entity.type
_entity.pdbx_description
1 polymer ?
#
loop_
_entity_poly.entity_id
_entity_poly.type
_entity_poly.pdbx_seq_one_letter_code
_entity_poly.pdbx_strand_id
1 'polypeptide(L)'
;MPATLLDVLMEQRESSGKGLQTMTRVCLMGRLAAGTTAPSFSSWCEKALLPSGNSVTGLLVLLPEGWFQTIEGPAADIPPFLQALRHCSLLRSTTVLACQEDVRTRYFPHWSSAQAVVVRSNYAEIDADGLPKLIADTVVAMLKIGKKLTADRTSPASAAKLVASWEKHFADFMPSNERLAQLHELEGLPSLAEFLDIFESPVDVVVQSEEIWPPERPVVY
;
A
#
# COMPACT_ATOMS: atom_id res chain seq x y z
N MET A 1 2.09 -0.83 -29.13
CA MET A 1 0.98 -0.19 -28.40
C MET A 1 1.55 1.07 -27.75
N PRO A 2 0.75 2.10 -27.41
CA PRO A 2 1.26 3.17 -26.54
C PRO A 2 1.63 2.59 -25.16
N ALA A 3 2.65 3.14 -24.52
CA ALA A 3 3.21 2.61 -23.27
C ALA A 3 2.35 3.00 -22.06
N THR A 4 2.23 2.10 -21.09
CA THR A 4 1.58 2.37 -19.79
C THR A 4 2.58 3.01 -18.81
N LEU A 5 2.09 3.53 -17.68
CA LEU A 5 2.97 4.03 -16.62
C LEU A 5 3.86 2.91 -16.03
N LEU A 6 3.35 1.67 -15.99
CA LEU A 6 4.13 0.49 -15.59
C LEU A 6 5.28 0.21 -16.57
N ASP A 7 5.05 0.30 -17.88
CA ASP A 7 6.09 0.10 -18.90
C ASP A 7 7.21 1.15 -18.74
N VAL A 8 6.85 2.43 -18.57
CA VAL A 8 7.81 3.53 -18.35
C VAL A 8 8.65 3.31 -17.09
N LEU A 9 8.05 2.82 -15.99
CA LEU A 9 8.80 2.45 -14.78
C LEU A 9 9.75 1.26 -15.01
N MET A 10 9.40 0.33 -15.89
CA MET A 10 10.26 -0.80 -16.26
C MET A 10 11.41 -0.38 -17.20
N GLU A 11 11.15 0.48 -18.19
CA GLU A 11 12.19 1.06 -19.06
C GLU A 11 13.17 1.97 -18.29
N GLN A 12 12.68 2.75 -17.31
CA GLN A 12 13.54 3.53 -16.42
C GLN A 12 14.42 2.64 -15.54
N ARG A 13 13.91 1.48 -15.10
CA ARG A 13 14.69 0.49 -14.35
C ARG A 13 15.81 -0.13 -15.20
N GLU A 14 15.55 -0.46 -16.46
CA GLU A 14 16.56 -1.04 -17.36
C GLU A 14 17.64 -0.02 -17.76
N SER A 15 17.24 1.21 -18.10
CA SER A 15 18.16 2.28 -18.50
C SER A 15 19.02 2.84 -17.35
N SER A 16 18.55 2.77 -16.09
CA SER A 16 19.25 3.33 -14.93
C SER A 16 20.56 2.63 -14.54
N GLY A 17 20.81 1.40 -15.02
CA GLY A 17 22.06 0.62 -14.81
C GLY A 17 22.40 0.24 -13.36
N LYS A 18 21.68 0.76 -12.37
CA LYS A 18 21.84 0.46 -10.94
C LYS A 18 20.91 -0.66 -10.54
N GLY A 19 21.43 -1.69 -9.88
CA GLY A 19 20.66 -2.78 -9.25
C GLY A 19 19.83 -2.35 -8.03
N LEU A 20 19.29 -1.13 -8.01
CA LEU A 20 18.28 -0.71 -7.05
C LEU A 20 16.98 -1.42 -7.40
N GLN A 21 16.62 -2.42 -6.59
CA GLN A 21 15.33 -3.08 -6.69
C GLN A 21 14.24 -2.11 -6.24
N THR A 22 13.65 -1.38 -7.19
CA THR A 22 12.59 -0.40 -6.94
C THR A 22 11.41 -1.08 -6.27
N MET A 23 11.22 -0.76 -4.99
CA MET A 23 10.08 -1.26 -4.22
C MET A 23 8.94 -0.25 -4.31
N THR A 24 7.75 -0.76 -4.63
CA THR A 24 6.50 -0.01 -4.53
C THR A 24 5.80 -0.45 -3.26
N ARG A 25 5.24 0.51 -2.51
CA ARG A 25 4.36 0.27 -1.36
C ARG A 25 3.00 0.85 -1.64
N VAL A 26 1.94 0.07 -1.40
CA VAL A 26 0.56 0.52 -1.53
C VAL A 26 -0.16 0.35 -0.19
N CYS A 27 -0.89 1.39 0.20
CA CYS A 27 -1.79 1.36 1.35
C CYS A 27 -3.23 1.41 0.86
N LEU A 28 -4.01 0.43 1.31
CA LEU A 28 -5.34 0.09 0.85
C LEU A 28 -6.28 0.03 2.05
N MET A 29 -7.56 0.33 1.84
CA MET A 29 -8.61 -0.05 2.78
C MET A 29 -9.87 -0.48 2.04
N GLY A 30 -10.77 -1.17 2.73
CA GLY A 30 -11.99 -1.69 2.11
C GLY A 30 -13.02 -2.16 3.12
N ARG A 31 -14.19 -2.53 2.61
CA ARG A 31 -15.22 -3.26 3.38
C ARG A 31 -15.34 -4.68 2.84
N LEU A 32 -15.54 -5.65 3.74
CA LEU A 32 -15.81 -7.04 3.35
C LEU A 32 -17.23 -7.16 2.77
N ALA A 33 -17.46 -8.14 1.90
CA ALA A 33 -18.79 -8.49 1.41
C ALA A 33 -19.61 -9.18 2.51
N ALA A 34 -20.95 -9.03 2.47
CA ALA A 34 -21.83 -9.64 3.46
C ALA A 34 -21.66 -11.17 3.51
N GLY A 35 -21.50 -11.74 4.70
CA GLY A 35 -21.21 -13.16 4.91
C GLY A 35 -19.73 -13.56 4.78
N THR A 36 -18.85 -12.66 4.34
CA THR A 36 -17.39 -12.89 4.37
C THR A 36 -16.88 -12.87 5.82
N THR A 37 -15.97 -13.78 6.15
CA THR A 37 -15.33 -13.82 7.48
C THR A 37 -13.89 -13.31 7.40
N ALA A 38 -13.41 -12.65 8.45
CA ALA A 38 -12.03 -12.13 8.52
C ALA A 38 -10.94 -13.22 8.27
N PRO A 39 -11.06 -14.47 8.77
CA PRO A 39 -10.14 -15.55 8.41
C PRO A 39 -10.20 -15.94 6.92
N SER A 40 -11.39 -15.94 6.30
CA SER A 40 -11.53 -16.29 4.88
C SER A 40 -10.85 -15.29 3.94
N PHE A 41 -10.96 -13.99 4.23
CA PHE A 41 -10.27 -12.96 3.45
C PHE A 41 -8.75 -12.95 3.72
N SER A 42 -8.30 -13.15 4.97
CA SER A 42 -6.87 -13.29 5.26
C SER A 42 -6.23 -14.47 4.50
N SER A 43 -6.86 -15.65 4.54
CA SER A 43 -6.37 -16.83 3.79
C SER A 43 -6.47 -16.67 2.27
N TRP A 44 -7.38 -15.82 1.78
CA TRP A 44 -7.42 -15.44 0.36
C TRP A 44 -6.23 -14.53 0.01
N CYS A 45 -5.94 -13.50 0.80
CA CYS A 45 -4.79 -12.60 0.61
C CYS A 45 -3.46 -13.35 0.64
N GLU A 46 -3.29 -14.26 1.60
CA GLU A 46 -2.11 -15.13 1.70
C GLU A 46 -1.90 -15.92 0.39
N LYS A 47 -2.96 -16.56 -0.13
CA LYS A 47 -2.91 -17.32 -1.39
C LYS A 47 -2.66 -16.45 -2.61
N ALA A 48 -3.24 -15.25 -2.66
CA ALA A 48 -3.03 -14.29 -3.74
C ALA A 48 -1.59 -13.74 -3.78
N LEU A 49 -0.86 -13.81 -2.65
CA LEU A 49 0.54 -13.39 -2.54
C LEU A 49 1.56 -14.52 -2.77
N LEU A 50 1.16 -15.80 -2.68
CA LEU A 50 2.05 -16.95 -2.95
C LEU A 50 2.79 -16.87 -4.31
N PRO A 51 2.19 -16.42 -5.43
CA PRO A 51 2.89 -16.30 -6.71
C PRO A 51 4.11 -15.36 -6.68
N SER A 52 4.16 -14.41 -5.75
CA SER A 52 5.30 -13.49 -5.57
C SER A 52 6.55 -14.17 -4.97
N GLY A 53 6.47 -15.44 -4.55
CA GLY A 53 7.58 -16.12 -3.88
C GLY A 53 7.99 -15.49 -2.54
N ASN A 54 7.09 -14.72 -1.91
CA ASN A 54 7.33 -13.85 -0.74
C ASN A 54 8.14 -12.57 -1.04
N SER A 55 8.24 -12.13 -2.30
CA SER A 55 8.83 -10.82 -2.63
C SER A 55 7.95 -9.65 -2.14
N VAL A 56 6.63 -9.87 -2.04
CA VAL A 56 5.69 -8.93 -1.43
C VAL A 56 5.53 -9.28 0.05
N THR A 57 5.77 -8.30 0.91
CA THR A 57 5.55 -8.36 2.35
C THR A 57 4.53 -7.30 2.76
N GLY A 58 4.14 -7.27 4.04
CA GLY A 58 3.15 -6.31 4.50
C GLY A 58 2.33 -6.77 5.69
N LEU A 59 1.18 -6.15 5.85
CA LEU A 59 0.29 -6.31 6.98
C LEU A 59 -1.15 -6.04 6.55
N LEU A 60 -2.03 -6.99 6.83
CA LEU A 60 -3.49 -6.84 6.80
C LEU A 60 -4.01 -6.66 8.24
N VAL A 61 -4.76 -5.59 8.49
CA VAL A 61 -5.46 -5.34 9.75
C VAL A 61 -6.96 -5.42 9.48
N LEU A 62 -7.63 -6.31 10.20
CA LEU A 62 -9.06 -6.57 10.10
C LEU A 62 -9.77 -6.00 11.33
N LEU A 63 -10.74 -5.12 11.08
CA LEU A 63 -11.51 -4.35 12.05
C LEU A 63 -13.03 -4.64 11.84
N PRO A 64 -13.92 -4.31 12.80
CA PRO A 64 -15.36 -4.48 12.62
C PRO A 64 -15.93 -3.72 11.40
N GLU A 65 -15.46 -2.49 11.16
CA GLU A 65 -15.96 -1.60 10.09
C GLU A 65 -15.36 -1.88 8.70
N GLY A 66 -14.39 -2.80 8.59
CA GLY A 66 -13.69 -3.08 7.35
C GLY A 66 -12.26 -3.56 7.58
N TRP A 67 -11.36 -3.26 6.64
CA TRP A 67 -9.96 -3.66 6.71
C TRP A 67 -9.04 -2.57 6.18
N PHE A 68 -7.80 -2.62 6.62
CA PHE A 68 -6.68 -1.82 6.12
C PHE A 68 -5.54 -2.77 5.74
N GLN A 69 -4.88 -2.56 4.60
CA GLN A 69 -3.70 -3.34 4.22
C GLN A 69 -2.57 -2.41 3.75
N THR A 70 -1.35 -2.66 4.23
CA THR A 70 -0.13 -2.17 3.58
C THR A 70 0.56 -3.36 2.92
N ILE A 71 0.87 -3.24 1.63
CA ILE A 71 1.70 -4.18 0.88
C ILE A 71 2.95 -3.46 0.37
N GLU A 72 4.08 -4.16 0.29
CA GLU A 72 5.31 -3.62 -0.30
C GLU A 72 6.16 -4.72 -0.94
N GLY A 73 6.73 -4.44 -2.10
CA GLY A 73 7.50 -5.41 -2.89
C GLY A 73 8.04 -4.78 -4.16
N PRO A 74 8.74 -5.56 -5.02
CA PRO A 74 9.18 -5.08 -6.32
C PRO A 74 8.00 -4.56 -7.15
N ALA A 75 8.22 -3.48 -7.92
CA ALA A 75 7.16 -2.83 -8.70
C ALA A 75 6.39 -3.78 -9.65
N ALA A 76 7.02 -4.86 -10.14
CA ALA A 76 6.39 -5.87 -10.99
C ALA A 76 5.45 -6.84 -10.25
N ASP A 77 5.64 -7.05 -8.94
CA ASP A 77 4.90 -8.05 -8.16
C ASP A 77 3.63 -7.47 -7.50
N ILE A 78 3.49 -6.14 -7.49
CA ILE A 78 2.36 -5.42 -6.89
C ILE A 78 1.11 -5.41 -7.80
N PRO A 79 1.19 -5.03 -9.10
CA PRO A 79 0.01 -5.01 -9.98
C PRO A 79 -0.74 -6.35 -10.10
N PRO A 80 -0.09 -7.53 -10.18
CA PRO A 80 -0.80 -8.82 -10.20
C PRO A 80 -1.64 -9.07 -8.95
N PHE A 81 -1.16 -8.67 -7.77
CA PHE A 81 -1.94 -8.75 -6.53
C PHE A 81 -3.10 -7.76 -6.53
N LEU A 82 -2.88 -6.51 -6.98
CA LEU A 82 -3.94 -5.51 -7.08
C LEU A 82 -5.05 -5.93 -8.07
N GLN A 83 -4.72 -6.57 -9.19
CA GLN A 83 -5.71 -7.13 -10.12
C GLN A 83 -6.46 -8.32 -9.54
N ALA A 84 -5.77 -9.23 -8.84
CA ALA A 84 -6.44 -10.30 -8.09
C ALA A 84 -7.42 -9.73 -7.04
N LEU A 85 -7.06 -8.61 -6.40
CA LEU A 85 -7.88 -7.90 -5.42
C LEU A 85 -9.08 -7.17 -6.05
N ARG A 86 -8.92 -6.60 -7.25
CA ARG A 86 -10.00 -5.99 -8.08
C ARG A 86 -11.14 -6.98 -8.34
N HIS A 87 -10.82 -8.26 -8.50
CA HIS A 87 -11.77 -9.34 -8.77
C HIS A 87 -12.15 -10.18 -7.53
N CYS A 88 -11.76 -9.76 -6.33
CA CYS A 88 -12.02 -10.51 -5.10
C CYS A 88 -13.47 -10.36 -4.61
N SER A 89 -14.30 -11.37 -4.83
CA SER A 89 -15.71 -11.42 -4.42
C SER A 89 -15.97 -11.40 -2.90
N LEU A 90 -14.90 -11.50 -2.09
CA LEU A 90 -14.96 -11.33 -0.64
C LEU A 90 -15.04 -9.85 -0.21
N LEU A 91 -14.96 -8.92 -1.17
CA LEU A 91 -14.90 -7.47 -0.93
C LEU A 91 -16.16 -6.76 -1.44
N ARG A 92 -16.65 -5.80 -0.64
CA ARG A 92 -17.72 -4.87 -1.02
C ARG A 92 -17.15 -3.61 -1.69
N SER A 93 -16.00 -3.14 -1.21
CA SER A 93 -15.29 -1.97 -1.74
C SER A 93 -13.81 -2.08 -1.43
N THR A 94 -12.97 -1.50 -2.28
CA THR A 94 -11.54 -1.27 -2.03
C THR A 94 -11.14 0.10 -2.54
N THR A 95 -10.36 0.82 -1.73
CA THR A 95 -10.00 2.22 -1.87
C THR A 95 -8.49 2.35 -1.65
N VAL A 96 -7.80 3.13 -2.49
CA VAL A 96 -6.36 3.32 -2.41
C VAL A 96 -6.06 4.62 -1.65
N LEU A 97 -5.30 4.51 -0.56
CA LEU A 97 -4.97 5.63 0.31
C LEU A 97 -3.63 6.27 -0.02
N ALA A 98 -2.65 5.46 -0.44
CA ALA A 98 -1.36 5.93 -0.89
C ALA A 98 -0.68 4.87 -1.77
N CYS A 99 -0.06 5.32 -2.86
CA CYS A 99 1.03 4.60 -3.52
C CYS A 99 2.35 5.32 -3.19
N GLN A 100 3.43 4.58 -3.00
CA GLN A 100 4.78 5.09 -2.82
C GLN A 100 5.74 4.28 -3.69
N GLU A 101 6.51 4.96 -4.53
CA GLU A 101 7.51 4.36 -5.43
C GLU A 101 8.94 4.72 -4.95
N ASP A 102 9.96 4.07 -5.52
CA ASP A 102 11.37 4.09 -5.05
C ASP A 102 11.53 3.97 -3.51
N VAL A 103 10.79 3.03 -2.91
CA VAL A 103 10.79 2.84 -1.46
C VAL A 103 12.09 2.17 -1.01
N ARG A 104 13.08 2.99 -0.65
CA ARG A 104 14.45 2.58 -0.26
C ARG A 104 14.57 1.59 0.89
N THR A 105 13.49 1.26 1.62
CA THR A 105 13.53 0.37 2.77
C THR A 105 12.18 -0.31 3.00
N ARG A 106 12.20 -1.65 2.98
CA ARG A 106 11.12 -2.53 3.42
C ARG A 106 10.89 -2.35 4.93
N TYR A 107 9.65 -2.14 5.34
CA TYR A 107 9.26 -1.92 6.74
C TYR A 107 8.64 -3.17 7.38
N PHE A 108 8.09 -4.11 6.61
CA PHE A 108 7.48 -5.36 7.08
C PHE A 108 8.37 -6.56 6.68
N PRO A 109 8.87 -7.39 7.62
CA PRO A 109 9.86 -8.43 7.32
C PRO A 109 9.28 -9.63 6.57
N HIS A 110 7.96 -9.82 6.63
CA HIS A 110 7.16 -10.82 5.89
C HIS A 110 5.74 -10.28 5.76
N TRP A 111 4.86 -10.96 5.01
CA TRP A 111 3.42 -10.67 5.06
C TRP A 111 2.78 -11.23 6.33
N SER A 112 1.74 -10.58 6.84
CA SER A 112 1.03 -10.98 8.06
C SER A 112 -0.40 -10.44 8.12
N SER A 113 -1.25 -11.03 8.97
CA SER A 113 -2.59 -10.48 9.25
C SER A 113 -2.92 -10.46 10.74
N ALA A 114 -3.47 -9.34 11.23
CA ALA A 114 -4.09 -9.21 12.54
C ALA A 114 -5.61 -9.03 12.42
N GLN A 115 -6.35 -9.55 13.40
CA GLN A 115 -7.72 -9.10 13.72
C GLN A 115 -7.64 -8.30 15.02
N ALA A 116 -8.32 -7.15 15.09
CA ALA A 116 -8.29 -6.28 16.25
C ALA A 116 -9.61 -5.52 16.39
N VAL A 117 -9.90 -5.02 17.59
CA VAL A 117 -11.02 -4.08 17.83
C VAL A 117 -10.46 -2.86 18.55
N VAL A 118 -10.32 -1.74 17.83
CA VAL A 118 -9.73 -0.51 18.41
C VAL A 118 -10.78 0.59 18.43
N VAL A 119 -11.38 0.76 19.59
CA VAL A 119 -12.26 1.88 19.93
C VAL A 119 -11.41 3.00 20.53
N ARG A 120 -11.63 4.26 20.13
CA ARG A 120 -10.92 5.43 20.72
C ARG A 120 -11.90 6.51 21.15
N SER A 121 -11.89 6.83 22.45
CA SER A 121 -12.79 7.83 23.06
C SER A 121 -12.56 9.27 22.59
N ASN A 122 -11.37 9.60 22.11
CA ASN A 122 -11.02 10.94 21.64
C ASN A 122 -11.23 11.05 20.13
N TYR A 123 -12.46 10.79 19.68
CA TYR A 123 -12.89 11.00 18.31
C TYR A 123 -13.22 12.47 18.06
N ALA A 124 -12.84 12.95 16.89
CA ALA A 124 -13.31 14.22 16.33
C ALA A 124 -13.69 13.91 14.88
N GLU A 125 -14.79 14.50 14.41
CA GLU A 125 -15.16 14.45 13.00
C GLU A 125 -14.11 15.23 12.18
N ILE A 126 -13.86 14.75 10.97
CA ILE A 126 -12.85 15.29 10.05
C ILE A 126 -13.56 15.57 8.73
N ASP A 127 -13.36 16.78 8.22
CA ASP A 127 -13.88 17.27 6.96
C ASP A 127 -12.97 16.92 5.76
N ALA A 128 -13.37 17.34 4.56
CA ALA A 128 -12.59 17.10 3.35
C ALA A 128 -11.20 17.79 3.39
N ASP A 129 -11.08 18.94 4.06
CA ASP A 129 -9.81 19.65 4.22
C ASP A 129 -8.84 18.90 5.15
N GLY A 130 -9.37 18.18 6.15
CA GLY A 130 -8.60 17.31 7.03
C GLY A 130 -8.28 15.92 6.46
N LEU A 131 -8.93 15.47 5.39
CA LEU A 131 -8.74 14.15 4.77
C LEU A 131 -7.26 13.85 4.42
N PRO A 132 -6.48 14.73 3.77
CA PRO A 132 -5.07 14.45 3.46
C PRO A 132 -4.21 14.18 4.70
N LYS A 133 -4.52 14.87 5.81
CA LYS A 133 -3.85 14.66 7.09
C LYS A 133 -4.28 13.34 7.74
N LEU A 134 -5.57 12.99 7.68
CA LEU A 134 -6.07 11.71 8.20
C LEU A 134 -5.44 10.52 7.46
N ILE A 135 -5.32 10.59 6.13
CA ILE A 135 -4.60 9.62 5.30
C ILE A 135 -3.14 9.52 5.75
N ALA A 136 -2.43 10.65 5.81
CA ALA A 136 -1.02 10.70 6.17
C ALA A 136 -0.76 10.14 7.59
N ASP A 137 -1.51 10.55 8.59
CA ASP A 137 -1.42 10.04 9.97
C ASP A 137 -1.67 8.53 10.02
N THR A 138 -2.65 8.03 9.27
CA THR A 138 -3.04 6.60 9.25
C THR A 138 -1.95 5.74 8.58
N VAL A 139 -1.45 6.17 7.42
CA VAL A 139 -0.33 5.50 6.72
C VAL A 139 0.94 5.54 7.57
N VAL A 140 1.28 6.70 8.17
CA VAL A 140 2.46 6.84 9.04
C VAL A 140 2.34 5.96 10.30
N ALA A 141 1.14 5.76 10.84
CA ALA A 141 0.93 4.88 11.98
C ALA A 141 1.16 3.40 11.61
N MET A 142 0.64 2.95 10.47
CA MET A 142 0.91 1.62 9.90
C MET A 142 2.41 1.40 9.61
N LEU A 143 3.10 2.41 9.09
CA LEU A 143 4.55 2.38 8.88
C LEU A 143 5.34 2.29 10.19
N LYS A 144 4.90 2.98 11.27
CA LYS A 144 5.51 2.86 12.60
C LYS A 144 5.38 1.44 13.17
N ILE A 145 4.23 0.78 12.93
CA ILE A 145 4.00 -0.63 13.29
C ILE A 145 4.98 -1.55 12.57
N GLY A 146 5.05 -1.47 11.23
CA GLY A 146 5.99 -2.27 10.43
C GLY A 146 7.44 -2.08 10.91
N LYS A 147 7.89 -0.82 11.02
CA LYS A 147 9.24 -0.48 11.50
C LYS A 147 9.56 -1.12 12.86
N LYS A 148 8.58 -1.23 13.77
CA LYS A 148 8.74 -1.90 15.07
C LYS A 148 8.85 -3.43 14.94
N LEU A 149 8.04 -4.08 14.09
CA LEU A 149 8.19 -5.51 13.75
C LEU A 149 9.58 -5.83 13.16
N THR A 150 10.14 -4.92 12.35
CA THR A 150 11.51 -5.07 11.81
C THR A 150 12.59 -4.78 12.85
N ALA A 151 12.39 -3.78 13.73
CA ALA A 151 13.40 -3.34 14.70
C ALA A 151 13.76 -4.41 15.74
N ASP A 152 12.79 -5.18 16.22
CA ASP A 152 12.99 -6.21 17.25
C ASP A 152 13.76 -7.45 16.73
N ARG A 153 14.22 -7.44 15.46
CA ARG A 153 14.87 -8.56 14.75
C ARG A 153 14.11 -9.89 14.87
N THR A 154 12.80 -9.80 15.03
CA THR A 154 11.98 -10.97 15.33
C THR A 154 11.98 -11.96 14.18
N SER A 155 12.24 -13.23 14.49
CA SER A 155 11.99 -14.33 13.54
C SER A 155 10.51 -14.31 13.11
N PRO A 156 10.15 -14.88 11.95
CA PRO A 156 8.75 -14.87 11.49
C PRO A 156 7.76 -15.40 12.53
N ALA A 157 8.16 -16.40 13.33
CA ALA A 157 7.35 -16.93 14.44
C ALA A 157 7.22 -15.95 15.64
N SER A 158 8.21 -15.10 15.90
CA SER A 158 8.14 -14.07 16.95
C SER A 158 7.42 -12.82 16.48
N ALA A 159 7.57 -12.44 15.21
CA ALA A 159 6.80 -11.37 14.59
C ALA A 159 5.33 -11.77 14.47
N ALA A 160 5.01 -13.01 14.08
CA ALA A 160 3.65 -13.55 14.14
C ALA A 160 3.06 -13.54 15.57
N LYS A 161 3.89 -13.71 16.62
CA LYS A 161 3.44 -13.54 18.01
C LYS A 161 3.16 -12.08 18.38
N LEU A 162 3.97 -11.12 17.92
CA LEU A 162 3.68 -9.69 18.05
C LEU A 162 2.40 -9.31 17.27
N VAL A 163 2.17 -9.92 16.10
CA VAL A 163 0.94 -9.82 15.31
C VAL A 163 -0.27 -10.36 16.09
N ALA A 164 -0.11 -11.48 16.81
CA ALA A 164 -1.16 -12.05 17.66
C ALA A 164 -1.42 -11.26 18.96
N SER A 165 -0.41 -10.59 19.53
CA SER A 165 -0.57 -9.74 20.73
C SER A 165 -0.84 -8.25 20.41
N TRP A 166 -1.44 -7.97 19.25
CA TRP A 166 -1.48 -6.66 18.59
C TRP A 166 -1.82 -5.48 19.51
N GLU A 167 -2.93 -5.62 20.25
CA GLU A 167 -3.49 -4.61 21.14
C GLU A 167 -2.48 -4.16 22.20
N LYS A 168 -1.66 -5.08 22.72
CA LYS A 168 -0.66 -4.79 23.76
C LYS A 168 0.58 -4.04 23.22
N HIS A 169 0.91 -4.19 21.94
CA HIS A 169 2.15 -3.66 21.36
C HIS A 169 1.96 -2.49 20.41
N PHE A 170 0.75 -2.27 19.88
CA PHE A 170 0.48 -1.32 18.79
C PHE A 170 -0.76 -0.45 18.98
N ALA A 171 -1.48 -0.52 20.12
CA ALA A 171 -2.69 0.29 20.36
C ALA A 171 -2.51 1.78 20.03
N ASP A 172 -1.38 2.39 20.40
CA ASP A 172 -1.07 3.81 20.15
C ASP A 172 -1.00 4.16 18.64
N PHE A 173 -0.63 3.20 17.80
CA PHE A 173 -0.44 3.35 16.35
C PHE A 173 -1.58 2.75 15.53
N MET A 174 -2.60 2.18 16.15
CA MET A 174 -3.73 1.62 15.43
C MET A 174 -4.67 2.71 14.87
N PRO A 175 -5.06 2.64 13.59
CA PRO A 175 -6.30 3.24 13.12
C PRO A 175 -7.45 2.67 13.95
N SER A 176 -8.35 3.54 14.42
CA SER A 176 -9.52 3.10 15.18
C SER A 176 -10.72 2.84 14.27
N ASN A 177 -11.70 2.09 14.76
CA ASN A 177 -12.89 1.70 14.00
C ASN A 177 -13.60 2.94 13.42
N GLU A 178 -13.70 4.00 14.23
CA GLU A 178 -14.38 5.25 13.88
C GLU A 178 -13.62 6.00 12.78
N ARG A 179 -12.28 6.00 12.80
CA ARG A 179 -11.45 6.56 11.72
C ARG A 179 -11.59 5.79 10.40
N LEU A 180 -11.79 4.47 10.46
CA LEU A 180 -12.02 3.66 9.26
C LEU A 180 -13.41 3.92 8.67
N ALA A 181 -14.44 4.08 9.51
CA ALA A 181 -15.77 4.51 9.07
C ALA A 181 -15.72 5.90 8.39
N GLN A 182 -15.06 6.87 9.02
CA GLN A 182 -14.83 8.22 8.52
C GLN A 182 -14.10 8.24 7.15
N LEU A 183 -13.01 7.47 7.00
CA LEU A 183 -12.31 7.30 5.71
C LEU A 183 -13.12 6.53 4.63
N HIS A 184 -14.22 5.87 5.02
CA HIS A 184 -15.17 5.20 4.11
C HIS A 184 -16.38 6.06 3.76
N GLU A 185 -16.53 7.24 4.36
CA GLU A 185 -17.64 8.18 4.15
C GLU A 185 -17.17 9.46 3.44
N LEU A 186 -15.87 9.79 3.53
CA LEU A 186 -15.26 10.91 2.82
C LEU A 186 -15.04 10.61 1.33
N GLU A 187 -15.59 11.47 0.48
CA GLU A 187 -15.36 11.47 -0.97
C GLU A 187 -13.95 11.96 -1.34
N GLY A 188 -13.48 11.65 -2.55
CA GLY A 188 -12.19 12.11 -3.08
C GLY A 188 -11.03 11.10 -2.97
N LEU A 189 -11.26 9.93 -2.36
CA LEU A 189 -10.32 8.80 -2.43
C LEU A 189 -10.62 7.90 -3.63
N PRO A 190 -9.62 7.51 -4.45
CA PRO A 190 -9.85 6.64 -5.61
C PRO A 190 -10.16 5.20 -5.19
N SER A 191 -11.13 4.58 -5.86
CA SER A 191 -11.32 3.13 -5.77
C SER A 191 -10.13 2.38 -6.39
N LEU A 192 -10.00 1.10 -6.06
CA LEU A 192 -9.00 0.23 -6.68
C LEU A 192 -9.17 0.10 -8.20
N ALA A 193 -10.40 0.21 -8.70
CA ALA A 193 -10.67 0.20 -10.14
C ALA A 193 -10.09 1.45 -10.81
N GLU A 194 -10.45 2.65 -10.33
CA GLU A 194 -9.95 3.92 -10.87
C GLU A 194 -8.42 4.03 -10.76
N PHE A 195 -7.84 3.56 -9.65
CA PHE A 195 -6.39 3.52 -9.46
C PHE A 195 -5.69 2.61 -10.48
N LEU A 196 -6.21 1.40 -10.72
CA LEU A 196 -5.66 0.50 -11.73
C LEU A 196 -5.87 1.04 -13.14
N ASP A 197 -7.05 1.58 -13.43
CA ASP A 197 -7.36 2.16 -14.75
C ASP A 197 -6.48 3.38 -15.05
N ILE A 198 -6.00 4.12 -14.04
CA ILE A 198 -4.96 5.16 -14.20
C ILE A 198 -3.57 4.56 -14.45
N PHE A 199 -3.17 3.51 -13.72
CA PHE A 199 -1.84 2.87 -13.86
C PHE A 199 -1.67 2.10 -15.18
N GLU A 200 -2.75 1.49 -15.67
CA GLU A 200 -2.80 0.71 -16.91
C GLU A 200 -3.25 1.55 -18.12
N SER A 201 -3.70 2.80 -17.91
CA SER A 201 -3.91 3.72 -19.02
C SER A 201 -2.60 4.00 -19.74
N PRO A 202 -2.60 4.00 -21.09
CA PRO A 202 -1.44 4.42 -21.85
C PRO A 202 -1.16 5.91 -21.62
N VAL A 203 0.08 6.24 -21.28
CA VAL A 203 0.53 7.62 -21.04
C VAL A 203 1.21 8.11 -22.30
N ASP A 204 0.67 9.17 -22.91
CA ASP A 204 1.31 9.84 -24.04
C ASP A 204 2.45 10.74 -23.53
N VAL A 205 3.58 10.12 -23.21
CA VAL A 205 4.77 10.79 -22.69
C VAL A 205 5.46 11.56 -23.82
N VAL A 206 4.98 12.79 -24.07
CA VAL A 206 5.60 13.72 -25.01
C VAL A 206 6.93 14.22 -24.43
N VAL A 207 7.99 13.45 -24.64
CA VAL A 207 9.36 13.82 -24.26
C VAL A 207 9.83 14.98 -25.14
N GLN A 208 9.67 16.22 -24.66
CA GLN A 208 10.19 17.42 -25.33
C GLN A 208 11.72 17.51 -25.18
N SER A 209 12.42 16.70 -25.98
CA SER A 209 13.88 16.56 -25.97
C SER A 209 14.55 17.33 -27.11
N GLU A 210 14.71 18.65 -26.94
CA GLU A 210 15.70 19.44 -27.71
C GLU A 210 16.91 19.90 -26.87
N GLU A 211 16.85 19.82 -25.53
CA GLU A 211 17.98 20.18 -24.66
C GLU A 211 18.97 19.01 -24.53
N ILE A 212 19.93 18.95 -25.43
CA ILE A 212 20.93 17.87 -25.50
C ILE A 212 22.00 18.07 -24.42
N TRP A 213 22.21 17.07 -23.56
CA TRP A 213 23.37 17.03 -22.66
C TRP A 213 24.61 16.46 -23.36
N PRO A 214 25.82 17.05 -23.22
CA PRO A 214 26.16 18.20 -22.39
C PRO A 214 25.78 19.55 -23.03
N PRO A 215 25.57 20.62 -22.23
CA PRO A 215 25.27 21.95 -22.73
C PRO A 215 26.36 22.47 -23.67
N GLU A 216 25.96 23.30 -24.63
CA GLU A 216 26.89 23.95 -25.56
C GLU A 216 27.99 24.70 -24.80
N ARG A 217 29.23 24.57 -25.27
CA ARG A 217 30.38 25.16 -24.56
C ARG A 217 30.29 26.69 -24.63
N PRO A 218 30.56 27.41 -23.52
CA PRO A 218 30.58 28.87 -23.54
C PRO A 218 31.51 29.40 -24.63
N VAL A 219 31.01 30.30 -25.47
CA VAL A 219 31.80 30.96 -26.50
C VAL A 219 32.78 31.92 -25.81
N VAL A 220 34.07 31.61 -25.90
CA VAL A 220 35.13 32.46 -25.33
C VAL A 220 35.44 33.59 -26.31
N TYR A 221 35.35 34.82 -25.82
CA TYR A 221 35.84 36.04 -26.46
C TYR A 221 37.19 36.45 -25.85
#